data_AF-A0A9C9F6Z7-F1
#
_entry.id   AF-A0A9C9F6Z7-F1
#
_cell.length_a   1.000
_cell.length_b   1.000
_cell.length_c   1.000
_cell.angle_alpha   90.00
_cell.angle_beta   90.00
_cell.angle_gamma   90.00
#
_symmetry.space_group_name_H-M   'P 1'
#
loop_
_entity.id
_entity.type
_entity.pdbx_description
1 polymer ?
#
loop_
_entity_poly.entity_id
_entity_poly.type
_entity_poly.pdbx_seq_one_letter_code
_entity_poly.pdbx_strand_id
1 'polypeptide(L)'
;SVKEWGDEIIFLRKIERGPADKSYGIQVARLAGLPEPVVNRAKEVLNNLEKSEFTEFGTPRVMGRNTRKKASQLDLFSVNYEPIVNKLLGIDTSSLTPDDAVKRLLEIRKMAEDLR
;
A
#
# COMPACT_ATOMS: atom_id res chain seq x y z
N SER A 1 10.19 22.84 12.78
CA SER A 1 8.75 22.68 12.87
C SER A 1 8.10 23.27 11.65
N VAL A 2 6.92 22.76 11.31
CA VAL A 2 6.15 23.08 10.10
C VAL A 2 4.76 23.50 10.56
N LYS A 3 4.18 24.52 9.90
CA LYS A 3 2.78 24.91 10.09
C LYS A 3 2.00 24.60 8.81
N GLU A 4 0.92 23.84 8.94
CA GLU A 4 0.02 23.46 7.86
C GLU A 4 -1.12 24.49 7.74
N TRP A 5 -1.44 24.90 6.52
CA TRP A 5 -2.59 25.76 6.22
C TRP A 5 -3.29 25.24 4.96
N GLY A 6 -4.27 24.37 5.17
CA GLY A 6 -4.93 23.66 4.06
C GLY A 6 -3.93 22.82 3.28
N ASP A 7 -3.80 23.09 1.98
CA ASP A 7 -2.83 22.44 1.12
C ASP A 7 -1.42 23.04 1.23
N GLU A 8 -1.25 24.22 1.84
CA GLU A 8 0.04 24.91 1.94
C GLU A 8 0.78 24.60 3.24
N ILE A 9 2.12 24.68 3.19
CA ILE A 9 2.97 24.49 4.37
C ILE A 9 3.96 25.64 4.51
N ILE A 10 4.19 26.06 5.75
CA ILE A 10 5.16 27.11 6.10
C ILE A 10 6.23 26.47 7.00
N PHE A 11 7.48 26.52 6.54
CA PHE A 11 8.62 26.05 7.31
C PHE A 11 9.09 27.13 8.29
N LEU A 12 8.89 26.90 9.59
CA LEU A 12 9.20 27.88 10.65
C LEU A 12 10.70 27.97 10.99
N ARG A 13 11.56 27.20 10.31
CA ARG A 13 13.03 27.10 10.53
C ARG A 13 13.46 26.93 11.99
N LYS A 14 12.55 26.40 12.82
CA LYS A 14 12.74 26.16 14.25
C LYS A 14 13.01 24.68 14.50
N ILE A 15 13.95 24.35 15.36
CA ILE A 15 14.21 22.97 15.80
C ILE A 15 13.39 22.71 17.06
N GLU A 16 12.71 21.56 17.11
CA GLU A 16 11.95 21.11 18.28
C GLU A 16 12.46 19.72 18.69
N ARG A 17 12.39 19.42 19.99
CA ARG A 17 12.85 18.14 20.52
C ARG A 17 11.78 17.07 20.25
N GLY A 18 12.21 15.93 19.72
CA GLY A 18 11.35 14.80 19.39
C GLY A 18 11.46 14.39 17.93
N PRO A 19 10.90 13.23 17.56
CA PRO A 19 10.77 12.82 16.16
C PRO A 19 9.79 13.73 15.42
N ALA A 20 9.85 13.72 14.09
CA ALA A 20 8.85 14.39 13.26
C ALA A 20 7.60 13.51 13.15
N ASP A 21 6.41 14.11 13.31
CA ASP A 21 5.14 13.38 13.29
C ASP A 21 4.65 13.06 11.86
N LYS A 22 5.11 13.82 10.86
CA LYS A 22 4.67 13.71 9.46
C LYS A 22 5.80 13.91 8.47
N SER A 23 5.65 13.32 7.28
CA SER A 23 6.51 13.53 6.12
C SER A 23 5.88 14.53 5.14
N TYR A 24 6.66 15.51 4.66
CA TYR A 24 6.16 16.62 3.81
C TYR A 24 6.68 16.56 2.36
N GLY A 25 7.07 15.38 1.87
CA GLY A 25 7.75 15.22 0.59
C GLY A 25 6.93 15.69 -0.62
N ILE A 26 5.62 15.37 -0.66
CA ILE A 26 4.73 15.78 -1.76
C ILE A 26 4.57 17.31 -1.77
N GLN A 27 4.48 17.94 -0.60
CA GLN A 27 4.35 19.38 -0.46
C GLN A 27 5.63 20.10 -0.90
N VAL A 28 6.81 19.54 -0.58
CA VAL A 28 8.10 20.04 -1.08
C VAL A 28 8.22 19.88 -2.59
N ALA A 29 7.80 18.75 -3.15
CA ALA A 29 7.81 18.51 -4.59
C ALA A 29 6.94 19.52 -5.35
N ARG A 30 5.76 19.86 -4.82
CA ARG A 30 4.91 20.91 -5.37
C ARG A 30 5.58 22.29 -5.28
N LEU A 31 6.21 22.64 -4.15
CA LEU A 31 6.97 23.88 -4.00
C LEU A 31 8.17 23.95 -4.97
N ALA A 32 8.75 22.80 -5.31
CA ALA A 32 9.81 22.69 -6.32
C ALA A 32 9.32 22.81 -7.76
N GLY A 33 8.01 22.99 -7.99
CA GLY A 33 7.44 23.20 -9.31
C GLY A 33 7.26 21.93 -10.14
N LEU A 34 7.14 20.76 -9.48
CA LEU A 34 6.80 19.54 -10.22
C LEU A 34 5.43 19.68 -10.91
N PRO A 35 5.22 19.05 -12.07
CA PRO A 35 3.95 19.12 -12.79
C PRO A 35 2.78 18.65 -11.92
N GLU A 36 1.67 19.38 -12.00
CA GLU A 36 0.46 19.10 -11.22
C GLU A 36 -0.06 17.65 -11.38
N PRO A 37 -0.05 17.03 -12.58
CA PRO A 37 -0.44 15.63 -12.73
C PRO A 37 0.42 14.65 -11.92
N VAL A 38 1.72 14.95 -11.76
CA VAL A 38 2.65 14.12 -10.99
C VAL A 38 2.37 14.24 -9.49
N VAL A 39 2.16 15.47 -9.01
CA VAL A 39 1.81 15.73 -7.60
C VAL A 39 0.48 15.07 -7.25
N ASN A 40 -0.52 15.17 -8.12
CA ASN A 40 -1.83 14.55 -7.91
C ASN A 40 -1.74 13.03 -7.88
N ARG A 41 -1.01 12.42 -8.82
CA ARG A 41 -0.77 10.98 -8.82
C ARG A 41 -0.07 10.51 -7.54
N ALA A 42 0.91 11.27 -7.06
CA ALA A 42 1.60 10.96 -5.81
C ALA A 42 0.64 11.00 -4.60
N LYS A 43 -0.28 11.98 -4.54
CA LYS A 43 -1.32 12.05 -3.50
C LYS A 43 -2.24 10.83 -3.52
N GLU A 44 -2.67 10.38 -4.71
CA GLU A 44 -3.49 9.18 -4.84
C GLU A 44 -2.77 7.91 -4.36
N VAL A 45 -1.51 7.74 -4.75
CA VAL A 45 -0.68 6.62 -4.28
C VAL A 45 -0.58 6.64 -2.75
N LEU A 46 -0.29 7.80 -2.17
CA LEU A 46 -0.20 7.95 -0.71
C LEU A 46 -1.52 7.56 -0.02
N ASN A 47 -2.65 8.07 -0.50
CA ASN A 47 -3.97 7.75 0.06
C ASN A 47 -4.27 6.25 0.01
N ASN A 48 -3.89 5.57 -1.08
CA ASN A 48 -4.05 4.13 -1.19
C ASN A 48 -3.16 3.37 -0.21
N LEU A 49 -1.90 3.80 -0.04
CA LEU A 49 -0.95 3.21 0.91
C LEU A 49 -1.38 3.43 2.36
N GLU A 50 -1.89 4.62 2.69
CA GLU A 50 -2.38 4.93 4.03
C GLU A 50 -3.62 4.10 4.38
N LYS A 51 -4.53 3.87 3.43
CA LYS A 51 -5.69 2.98 3.62
C LYS A 51 -5.31 1.52 3.84
N SER A 52 -4.21 1.05 3.27
CA SER A 52 -3.72 -0.32 3.49
C SER A 52 -2.96 -0.47 4.82
N GLU A 53 -2.28 0.58 5.30
CA GLU A 53 -1.36 0.50 6.44
C GLU A 53 -1.96 1.00 7.78
N PHE A 54 -2.99 1.86 7.71
CA PHE A 54 -3.61 2.47 8.89
C PHE A 54 -5.06 1.98 9.05
N THR A 55 -5.48 1.71 10.29
CA THR A 55 -6.90 1.46 10.58
C THR A 55 -7.72 2.74 10.36
N GLU A 56 -9.05 2.64 10.35
CA GLU A 56 -10.01 3.77 10.19
C GLU A 56 -9.75 4.94 11.17
N PHE A 57 -8.93 4.72 12.21
CA PHE A 57 -8.51 5.67 13.24
C PHE A 57 -7.07 6.18 13.09
N GLY A 58 -6.39 5.96 11.95
CA GLY A 58 -5.09 6.58 11.65
C GLY A 58 -3.92 6.03 12.48
N THR A 59 -4.03 4.84 13.07
CA THR A 59 -2.94 4.19 13.81
C THR A 59 -2.13 3.26 12.89
N PRO A 60 -0.79 3.39 12.86
CA PRO A 60 0.06 2.47 12.08
C PRO A 60 0.05 1.10 12.77
N ARG A 61 -0.34 0.04 12.04
CA ARG A 61 -0.45 -1.33 12.60
C ARG A 61 0.88 -1.91 13.12
N VAL A 62 2.01 -1.24 12.86
CA VAL A 62 3.38 -1.75 13.09
C VAL A 62 4.06 -1.15 14.34
N MET A 63 3.38 -0.30 15.12
CA MET A 63 4.00 0.33 16.30
C MET A 63 4.01 -0.61 17.52
N GLY A 64 4.68 -1.75 17.41
CA GLY A 64 4.67 -2.76 18.45
C GLY A 64 5.67 -3.89 18.30
N ARG A 65 6.89 -3.66 17.78
CA ARG A 65 7.94 -4.69 17.85
C ARG A 65 9.37 -4.15 17.81
N ASN A 66 9.88 -3.86 19.00
CA ASN A 66 11.30 -3.99 19.29
C ASN A 66 11.68 -5.47 19.12
N THR A 67 12.55 -5.81 18.16
CA THR A 67 13.72 -6.70 18.35
C THR A 67 14.42 -6.99 17.02
N ARG A 68 15.72 -6.70 17.05
CA ARG A 68 16.80 -7.24 16.23
C ARG A 68 16.46 -8.57 15.53
N LYS A 69 16.52 -8.59 14.19
CA LYS A 69 17.26 -9.58 13.40
C LYS A 69 17.28 -9.18 11.91
N LYS A 70 18.48 -8.94 11.40
CA LYS A 70 18.82 -9.03 9.97
C LYS A 70 18.70 -10.49 9.54
N ALA A 71 17.72 -10.80 8.70
CA ALA A 71 17.74 -11.83 7.65
C ALA A 71 16.30 -11.96 7.15
N SER A 72 16.11 -11.89 5.84
CA SER A 72 14.83 -11.67 5.14
C SER A 72 14.19 -10.32 5.46
N GLN A 73 14.44 -9.34 4.58
CA GLN A 73 13.41 -8.40 4.22
C GLN A 73 12.26 -9.25 3.68
N LEU A 74 11.44 -9.80 4.59
CA LEU A 74 10.21 -10.49 4.24
C LEU A 74 9.39 -9.47 3.48
N ASP A 75 8.91 -9.92 2.34
CA ASP A 75 8.15 -9.17 1.36
C ASP A 75 6.85 -8.67 2.01
N LEU A 76 6.98 -7.55 2.74
CA LEU A 76 5.94 -6.93 3.55
C LEU A 76 4.82 -6.32 2.69
N PHE A 77 4.98 -6.37 1.36
CA PHE A 77 4.14 -5.73 0.35
C PHE A 77 3.64 -6.68 -0.74
N SER A 78 3.87 -7.99 -0.62
CA SER A 78 3.33 -8.97 -1.57
C SER A 78 2.08 -9.61 -0.99
N VAL A 79 0.94 -9.36 -1.63
CA VAL A 79 -0.19 -10.26 -1.52
C VAL A 79 0.29 -11.60 -2.06
N ASN A 80 0.24 -12.64 -1.23
CA ASN A 80 0.72 -13.96 -1.63
C ASN A 80 -0.26 -14.60 -2.61
N TYR A 81 -0.05 -14.36 -3.91
CA TYR A 81 -0.85 -14.93 -5.00
C TYR A 81 -0.44 -16.36 -5.37
N GLU A 82 0.64 -16.91 -4.80
CA GLU A 82 1.10 -18.29 -5.07
C GLU A 82 -0.02 -19.34 -5.01
N PRO A 83 -0.96 -19.31 -4.04
CA PRO A 83 -2.04 -20.29 -3.99
C PRO A 83 -2.96 -20.24 -5.21
N ILE A 84 -3.21 -19.04 -5.75
CA ILE A 84 -4.07 -18.83 -6.92
C ILE A 84 -3.33 -19.25 -8.19
N VAL A 85 -2.05 -18.85 -8.31
CA VAL A 85 -1.21 -19.18 -9.48
C VAL A 85 -1.01 -20.69 -9.60
N ASN A 86 -0.67 -21.38 -8.52
CA ASN A 86 -0.51 -22.83 -8.53
C ASN A 86 -1.82 -23.55 -8.89
N LYS A 87 -2.97 -23.01 -8.44
CA LYS A 87 -4.27 -23.59 -8.76
C LYS A 87 -4.64 -23.39 -10.23
N LEU A 88 -4.28 -22.25 -10.84
CA LEU A 88 -4.44 -22.02 -12.28
C LEU A 88 -3.55 -22.95 -13.12
N LEU A 89 -2.28 -23.11 -12.74
CA LEU A 89 -1.34 -23.99 -13.44
C LEU A 89 -1.74 -25.47 -13.39
N GLY A 90 -2.47 -25.88 -12.35
CA GLY A 90 -3.01 -27.24 -12.21
C GLY A 90 -4.31 -27.51 -13.00
N ILE A 91 -4.83 -26.53 -13.74
CA ILE A 91 -6.03 -26.73 -14.58
C ILE A 91 -5.60 -27.27 -15.94
N ASP A 92 -6.02 -28.48 -16.24
CA ASP A 92 -5.93 -29.03 -17.60
C ASP A 92 -7.06 -28.47 -18.46
N THR A 93 -6.73 -27.50 -19.31
CA THR A 93 -7.69 -26.86 -20.22
C THR A 93 -8.17 -27.77 -21.34
N SER A 94 -7.49 -28.89 -21.61
CA SER A 94 -7.81 -29.79 -22.73
C SER A 94 -8.93 -30.79 -22.43
N SER A 95 -9.16 -31.09 -21.15
CA SER A 95 -10.14 -32.09 -20.70
C SER A 95 -11.30 -31.50 -19.90
N LEU A 96 -11.34 -30.17 -19.73
CA LEU A 96 -12.33 -29.50 -18.89
C LEU A 96 -13.68 -29.39 -19.59
N THR A 97 -14.76 -29.74 -18.87
CA THR A 97 -16.12 -29.44 -19.31
C THR A 97 -16.41 -27.94 -19.11
N PRO A 98 -17.30 -27.33 -19.93
CA PRO A 98 -17.66 -25.92 -19.76
C PRO A 98 -18.21 -25.61 -18.36
N ASP A 99 -19.01 -26.50 -17.78
CA ASP A 99 -19.56 -26.31 -16.43
C ASP A 99 -18.48 -26.36 -15.34
N ASP A 100 -17.51 -27.27 -15.48
CA ASP A 100 -16.40 -27.36 -14.54
C ASP A 100 -15.44 -26.17 -14.66
N ALA A 101 -15.29 -25.60 -15.87
CA ALA A 101 -14.54 -24.36 -16.07
C ALA A 101 -15.15 -23.21 -15.29
N VAL A 102 -16.46 -23.02 -15.41
CA VAL A 102 -17.19 -21.95 -14.71
C VAL A 102 -17.09 -22.13 -13.20
N LYS A 103 -17.24 -23.36 -12.68
CA LYS A 103 -17.08 -23.65 -11.24
C LYS A 103 -15.68 -23.31 -10.74
N ARG A 104 -14.62 -23.71 -11.46
CA ARG A 104 -13.23 -23.41 -11.06
C ARG A 104 -12.92 -21.92 -11.10
N LEU A 105 -13.46 -21.18 -12.08
CA LEU A 105 -13.31 -19.72 -12.15
C LEU A 105 -14.00 -19.01 -10.99
N LEU A 106 -15.19 -19.48 -10.57
CA LEU A 106 -15.89 -18.95 -9.40
C LEU A 106 -15.09 -19.18 -8.11
N GLU A 107 -14.49 -20.35 -7.94
CA GLU A 107 -13.61 -20.64 -6.79
C GLU A 107 -12.39 -19.71 -6.76
N ILE A 108 -11.69 -19.57 -7.89
CA ILE A 108 -10.50 -18.70 -7.99
C ILE A 108 -10.86 -17.24 -7.73
N ARG A 109 -12.00 -16.78 -8.25
CA ARG A 109 -12.51 -15.43 -7.98
C ARG A 109 -12.76 -15.22 -6.49
N LYS A 110 -13.39 -16.17 -5.81
CA LYS A 110 -13.63 -16.10 -4.37
C LYS A 110 -12.31 -16.03 -3.58
N MET A 111 -11.34 -16.87 -3.94
CA MET A 111 -10.01 -16.84 -3.33
C MET A 111 -9.29 -15.50 -3.56
N ALA A 112 -9.51 -14.83 -4.70
CA ALA A 112 -8.96 -13.51 -4.98
C ALA A 112 -9.67 -12.39 -4.22
N GLU A 113 -10.98 -12.50 -4.01
CA GLU A 113 -11.78 -11.57 -3.19
C GLU A 113 -11.38 -11.66 -1.71
N ASP A 114 -11.09 -12.86 -1.20
CA ASP A 114 -10.64 -13.08 0.19
C ASP A 114 -9.22 -12.53 0.47
N LEU A 115 -8.42 -12.28 -0.59
CA LEU A 115 -7.06 -11.70 -0.49
C LEU A 115 -7.05 -10.16 -0.58
N ARG A 116 -8.21 -9.54 -0.80
CA ARG A 116 -8.38 -8.09 -0.99
C ARG A 116 -8.84 -7.42 0.30
#